data_AF-A0A1F9D9Z1-F1
#
_entry.id   AF-A0A1F9D9Z1-F1
#
_cell.length_a   1.000
_cell.length_b   1.000
_cell.length_c   1.000
_cell.angle_alpha   90.00
_cell.angle_beta   90.00
_cell.angle_gamma   90.00
#
_symmetry.space_group_name_H-M   'P 1'
#
loop_
_entity.id
_entity.type
_entity.pdbx_description
1 polymer ?
#
loop_
_entity_poly.entity_id
_entity_poly.type
_entity_poly.pdbx_seq_one_letter_code
_entity_poly.pdbx_strand_id
1 'polypeptide(L)'
;MELPLTILQEEPNQGRTIIEKFLDYSDAAFAVVLLTADDRGGGIDQTYEEQLPRARQNAIFELGFFIGKIGRDRVCALYEDGVEVPSDYQGVVFIPIGKRMEWQLKLAKEMKAAGLPIDLNKVV
;
A
#
# COMPACT_ATOMS: atom_id res chain seq x y z
N MET A 1 11.16 -6.95 -20.45
CA MET A 1 11.70 -5.71 -19.89
C MET A 1 11.74 -5.93 -18.39
N GLU A 2 12.93 -6.11 -17.83
CA GLU A 2 13.09 -6.13 -16.37
C GLU A 2 12.84 -4.71 -15.85
N LEU A 3 11.98 -4.59 -14.84
CA LEU A 3 11.81 -3.32 -14.14
C LEU A 3 12.92 -3.21 -13.09
N PRO A 4 13.62 -2.07 -12.99
CA PRO A 4 14.59 -1.88 -11.91
C PRO A 4 13.87 -1.97 -10.57
N LEU A 5 14.38 -2.81 -9.66
CA LEU A 5 13.89 -2.90 -8.29
C LEU A 5 14.61 -1.86 -7.44
N THR A 6 13.84 -0.98 -6.80
CA THR A 6 14.35 -0.06 -5.80
C THR A 6 13.74 -0.39 -4.45
N ILE A 7 14.61 -0.67 -3.47
CA ILE A 7 14.20 -0.79 -2.06
C ILE A 7 14.61 0.50 -1.37
N LEU A 8 13.64 1.37 -1.09
CA LEU A 8 13.91 2.72 -0.58
C LEU A 8 14.79 2.72 0.67
N GLN A 9 14.70 1.71 1.54
CA GLN A 9 15.53 1.60 2.74
C GLN A 9 17.03 1.41 2.43
N GLU A 10 17.37 0.81 1.28
CA GLU A 10 18.76 0.52 0.89
C GLU A 10 19.45 1.71 0.21
N GLU A 11 18.67 2.69 -0.26
CA GLU A 11 19.20 3.87 -0.93
C GLU A 11 19.93 4.82 0.06
N PRO A 12 20.97 5.56 -0.36
CA PRO A 12 21.65 6.52 0.52
C PRO A 12 20.73 7.66 0.99
N ASN A 13 20.74 7.97 2.29
CA ASN A 13 19.92 9.07 2.83
C ASN A 13 20.44 10.46 2.41
N GLN A 14 21.75 10.62 2.18
CA GLN A 14 22.36 11.89 1.73
C GLN A 14 22.06 13.12 2.61
N GLY A 15 21.86 12.91 3.92
CA GLY A 15 21.49 13.99 4.86
C GLY A 15 20.04 14.47 4.75
N ARG A 16 19.25 13.88 3.84
CA ARG A 16 17.82 14.15 3.66
C ARG A 16 16.98 13.44 4.71
N THR A 17 15.79 13.98 4.94
CA THR A 17 14.72 13.30 5.66
C THR A 17 14.16 12.13 4.84
N ILE A 18 13.50 11.20 5.52
CA ILE A 18 12.83 10.07 4.86
C ILE A 18 11.78 10.55 3.85
N ILE A 19 11.08 11.65 4.15
CA ILE A 19 10.04 12.23 3.27
C ILE A 19 10.67 12.79 1.99
N GLU A 20 11.76 13.56 2.08
CA GLU A 20 12.44 14.10 0.89
C GLU A 20 12.94 12.97 -0.01
N LYS A 21 13.54 11.95 0.59
CA LYS A 21 13.95 10.75 -0.14
C LYS A 21 12.76 10.07 -0.80
N PHE A 22 11.65 9.86 -0.08
CA PHE A 22 10.43 9.27 -0.63
C PHE A 22 9.89 10.06 -1.83
N LEU A 23 9.90 11.40 -1.78
CA LEU A 23 9.44 12.24 -2.89
C LEU A 23 10.24 11.99 -4.18
N ASP A 24 11.56 11.81 -4.08
CA ASP A 24 12.43 11.54 -5.24
C ASP A 24 12.06 10.24 -5.98
N TYR A 25 11.55 9.24 -5.26
CA TYR A 25 11.16 7.94 -5.82
C TYR A 25 9.63 7.78 -5.97
N SER A 26 8.88 8.87 -5.80
CA SER A 26 7.42 8.82 -5.81
C SER A 26 6.81 8.95 -7.22
N ASP A 27 7.62 9.09 -8.27
CA ASP A 27 7.12 9.09 -9.65
C ASP A 27 6.76 7.66 -10.08
N ALA A 28 5.46 7.37 -10.09
CA ALA A 28 4.93 6.03 -10.31
C ALA A 28 3.67 6.06 -11.17
N ALA A 29 3.53 5.07 -12.06
CA ALA A 29 2.33 4.92 -12.88
C ALA A 29 1.17 4.25 -12.12
N PHE A 30 1.49 3.52 -11.04
CA PHE A 30 0.57 2.79 -10.17
C PHE A 30 1.25 2.57 -8.81
N ALA A 31 0.50 2.62 -7.71
CA ALA A 31 1.03 2.34 -6.37
C ALA A 31 0.30 1.16 -5.72
N VAL A 32 1.07 0.28 -5.07
CA VAL A 32 0.54 -0.80 -4.25
C VAL A 32 1.00 -0.58 -2.82
N VAL A 33 0.06 -0.50 -1.88
CA VAL A 33 0.37 -0.28 -0.46
C VAL A 33 -0.03 -1.51 0.33
N LEU A 34 0.85 -1.98 1.21
CA LEU A 34 0.59 -3.10 2.10
C LEU A 34 0.13 -2.59 3.47
N LEU A 35 -1.05 -3.04 3.88
CA LEU A 35 -1.66 -2.73 5.17
C LEU A 35 -1.66 -4.00 6.02
N THR A 36 -0.50 -4.31 6.60
CA THR A 36 -0.27 -5.46 7.49
C THR A 36 -0.37 -5.08 8.95
N ALA A 37 -0.50 -6.07 9.83
CA ALA A 37 -0.62 -5.88 11.29
C ALA A 37 0.72 -5.50 11.96
N ASP A 38 1.33 -4.40 11.53
CA ASP A 38 2.67 -3.99 11.96
C ASP A 38 2.68 -3.25 13.31
N ASP A 39 1.59 -2.53 13.61
CA ASP A 39 1.42 -1.73 14.83
C ASP A 39 0.10 -2.11 15.53
N ARG A 40 -0.13 -1.53 16.71
CA ARG A 40 -1.43 -1.53 17.40
C ARG A 40 -1.97 -0.11 17.53
N GLY A 41 -3.29 0.03 17.48
CA GLY A 41 -3.99 1.31 17.59
C GLY A 41 -5.20 1.23 18.51
N GLY A 42 -5.47 2.34 19.19
CA GLY A 42 -6.64 2.50 20.04
C GLY A 42 -6.75 3.93 20.55
N GLY A 43 -7.90 4.26 21.13
CA GLY A 43 -8.10 5.52 21.84
C GLY A 43 -7.14 5.66 23.03
N ILE A 44 -6.90 6.89 23.46
CA ILE A 44 -5.96 7.20 24.57
C ILE A 44 -6.35 6.46 25.86
N ASP A 45 -7.64 6.21 26.07
CA ASP A 45 -8.17 5.57 27.27
C ASP A 45 -8.23 4.03 27.18
N GLN A 46 -7.84 3.43 26.05
CA GLN A 46 -7.91 1.98 25.85
C GLN A 46 -6.67 1.27 26.40
N THR A 47 -6.86 0.08 26.98
CA THR A 47 -5.75 -0.78 27.42
C THR A 47 -5.07 -1.43 26.23
N TYR A 48 -3.88 -2.02 26.47
CA TYR A 48 -3.12 -2.71 25.42
C TYR A 48 -3.89 -3.90 24.80
N GLU A 49 -4.74 -4.56 25.58
CA GLU A 49 -5.59 -5.68 25.15
C GLU A 49 -6.80 -5.22 24.32
N GLU A 50 -7.25 -3.98 24.52
CA GLU A 50 -8.35 -3.37 23.77
C GLU A 50 -7.90 -2.78 22.43
N GLN A 51 -6.59 -2.56 22.26
CA GLN A 51 -6.02 -2.07 21.00
C GLN A 51 -6.10 -3.10 19.88
N LEU A 52 -6.44 -2.63 18.69
CA LEU A 52 -6.56 -3.46 17.49
C LEU A 52 -5.25 -3.46 16.68
N PRO A 53 -4.94 -4.55 15.98
CA PRO A 53 -3.88 -4.55 14.98
C PRO A 53 -4.15 -3.51 13.90
N ARG A 54 -3.13 -2.76 13.50
CA ARG A 54 -3.23 -1.71 12.49
C ARG A 54 -2.02 -1.65 11.57
N ALA A 55 -2.20 -1.07 10.39
CA ALA A 55 -1.10 -0.73 9.51
C ALA A 55 -0.21 0.36 10.11
N ARG A 56 1.09 0.32 9.79
CA ARG A 56 2.03 1.39 10.15
C ARG A 56 1.51 2.74 9.70
N GLN A 57 1.69 3.75 10.54
CA GLN A 57 1.26 5.13 10.24
C GLN A 57 1.90 5.67 8.95
N ASN A 58 3.16 5.32 8.68
CA ASN A 58 3.82 5.71 7.44
C ASN A 58 3.16 5.08 6.20
N ALA A 59 2.69 3.84 6.28
CA ALA A 59 1.97 3.18 5.17
C ALA A 59 0.61 3.86 4.91
N ILE A 60 -0.09 4.27 5.97
CA ILE A 60 -1.34 5.06 5.84
C ILE A 60 -1.06 6.43 5.21
N PHE A 61 0.04 7.09 5.59
CA PHE A 61 0.45 8.34 4.98
C PHE A 61 0.78 8.17 3.48
N GLU A 62 1.57 7.16 3.13
CA GLU A 62 1.96 6.87 1.74
C GLU A 62 0.73 6.52 0.87
N LEU A 63 -0.24 5.79 1.41
CA LEU A 63 -1.53 5.54 0.76
C LEU A 63 -2.24 6.85 0.40
N GLY A 64 -2.42 7.74 1.39
CA GLY A 64 -3.05 9.04 1.17
C GLY A 64 -2.27 9.91 0.18
N PHE A 65 -0.93 9.90 0.29
CA PHE A 65 -0.05 10.62 -0.61
C PHE A 65 -0.21 10.18 -2.06
N PHE A 66 -0.18 8.87 -2.35
CA PHE A 66 -0.31 8.38 -3.73
C PHE A 66 -1.73 8.59 -4.28
N ILE A 67 -2.77 8.48 -3.44
CA ILE A 67 -4.14 8.82 -3.86
C ILE A 67 -4.20 10.28 -4.32
N GLY A 68 -3.57 11.20 -3.57
CA GLY A 68 -3.49 12.61 -3.95
C GLY A 68 -2.62 12.88 -5.17
N LYS A 69 -1.51 12.15 -5.34
CA LYS A 69 -0.53 12.38 -6.41
C LYS A 69 -0.95 11.81 -7.76
N ILE A 70 -1.38 10.54 -7.80
CA ILE A 70 -1.63 9.80 -9.05
C ILE A 70 -3.09 9.40 -9.23
N GLY A 71 -3.97 9.76 -8.29
CA GLY A 71 -5.39 9.45 -8.34
C GLY A 71 -5.72 8.06 -7.78
N ARG A 72 -6.92 7.94 -7.20
CA ARG A 72 -7.40 6.70 -6.56
C ARG A 72 -7.43 5.49 -7.51
N ASP A 73 -7.73 5.70 -8.78
CA ASP A 73 -7.79 4.67 -9.82
C ASP A 73 -6.42 4.05 -10.16
N ARG A 74 -5.33 4.64 -9.65
CA ARG A 74 -3.96 4.15 -9.81
C ARG A 74 -3.32 3.68 -8.51
N VAL A 75 -4.12 3.48 -7.46
CA VAL A 75 -3.65 3.03 -6.15
C VAL A 75 -4.45 1.83 -5.70
N CYS A 76 -3.75 0.77 -5.31
CA CYS A 76 -4.35 -0.43 -4.72
C CYS A 76 -3.75 -0.66 -3.34
N ALA A 77 -4.61 -0.86 -2.34
CA ALA A 77 -4.17 -1.28 -1.01
C ALA A 77 -4.47 -2.77 -0.81
N LEU A 78 -3.42 -3.52 -0.52
CA LEU A 78 -3.50 -4.91 -0.11
C LEU A 78 -3.52 -4.93 1.42
N TYR A 79 -4.50 -5.61 2.04
CA TYR A 79 -4.65 -5.58 3.49
C TYR A 79 -4.67 -6.97 4.10
N GLU A 80 -4.13 -7.10 5.30
CA GLU A 80 -4.22 -8.31 6.10
C GLU A 80 -5.54 -8.35 6.88
N ASP A 81 -6.21 -9.51 6.89
CA ASP A 81 -7.48 -9.67 7.60
C ASP A 81 -7.31 -9.38 9.10
N GLY A 82 -8.20 -8.55 9.64
CA GLY A 82 -8.19 -8.17 11.07
C GLY A 82 -7.38 -6.90 11.39
N VAL A 83 -6.74 -6.29 10.38
CA VAL A 83 -6.13 -4.95 10.48
C VAL A 83 -7.23 -3.89 10.42
N GLU A 84 -7.23 -2.94 11.36
CA GLU A 84 -8.11 -1.78 11.28
C GLU A 84 -7.76 -0.91 10.06
N VAL A 85 -8.79 -0.47 9.34
CA VAL A 85 -8.67 0.41 8.18
C VAL A 85 -9.42 1.71 8.49
N PRO A 86 -8.83 2.90 8.26
CA PRO A 86 -9.49 4.14 8.63
C PRO A 86 -10.81 4.31 7.88
N SER A 87 -11.85 4.78 8.59
CA SER A 87 -13.23 4.84 8.10
C SER A 87 -13.40 5.64 6.81
N ASP A 88 -12.63 6.72 6.64
CA ASP A 88 -12.66 7.57 5.44
C ASP A 88 -12.20 6.83 4.17
N TYR A 89 -11.53 5.67 4.32
CA TYR A 89 -11.12 4.83 3.21
C TYR A 89 -12.08 3.67 2.91
N GLN A 90 -13.22 3.54 3.61
CA GLN A 90 -14.18 2.45 3.36
C GLN A 90 -14.75 2.40 1.93
N GLY A 91 -14.54 3.43 1.10
CA GLY A 91 -14.87 3.45 -0.33
C GLY A 91 -13.70 3.10 -1.27
N VAL A 92 -12.53 2.72 -0.75
CA VAL A 92 -11.40 2.18 -1.52
C VAL A 92 -11.54 0.66 -1.56
N VAL A 93 -11.45 0.07 -2.75
CA VAL A 93 -11.49 -1.39 -2.90
C VAL A 93 -10.17 -1.94 -2.40
N PHE A 94 -10.18 -2.44 -1.16
CA PHE A 94 -9.06 -3.15 -0.58
C PHE A 94 -9.06 -4.61 -1.04
N ILE A 95 -7.89 -5.12 -1.41
CA ILE A 95 -7.74 -6.54 -1.79
C ILE A 95 -7.16 -7.29 -0.57
N PRO A 96 -7.89 -8.25 0.02
CA PRO A 96 -7.36 -9.00 1.15
C PRO A 96 -6.19 -9.87 0.72
N ILE A 97 -5.11 -9.84 1.49
CA ILE A 97 -3.95 -10.72 1.38
C ILE A 97 -4.36 -12.07 1.99
N GLY A 98 -5.08 -12.86 1.21
CA GLY A 98 -5.45 -14.23 1.57
C GLY A 98 -4.33 -15.23 1.32
N LYS A 99 -4.44 -16.43 1.90
CA LYS A 99 -3.49 -17.56 1.68
C LYS A 99 -3.50 -18.13 0.25
N ARG A 100 -4.50 -17.79 -0.57
CA ARG A 100 -4.62 -18.26 -1.96
C ARG A 100 -4.13 -17.18 -2.91
N MET A 101 -3.66 -17.58 -4.10
CA MET A 101 -3.16 -16.67 -5.15
C MET A 101 -4.24 -15.77 -5.79
N GLU A 102 -5.31 -15.47 -5.07
CA GLU A 102 -6.45 -14.68 -5.55
C GLU A 102 -6.13 -13.19 -5.61
N TRP A 103 -5.24 -12.70 -4.73
CA TRP A 103 -4.90 -11.28 -4.66
C TRP A 103 -4.06 -10.85 -5.87
N GLN A 104 -3.16 -11.71 -6.38
CA GLN A 104 -2.33 -11.41 -7.55
C GLN A 104 -3.21 -11.17 -8.79
N LEU A 105 -4.21 -12.03 -9.02
CA LEU A 105 -5.10 -11.89 -10.16
C LEU A 105 -6.00 -10.64 -10.02
N LYS A 106 -6.49 -10.33 -8.81
CA LYS A 106 -7.26 -9.11 -8.56
C LYS A 106 -6.39 -7.88 -8.79
N LEU A 107 -5.17 -7.84 -8.23
CA LEU A 107 -4.23 -6.74 -8.43
C LEU A 107 -3.87 -6.56 -9.91
N ALA A 108 -3.59 -7.65 -10.63
CA ALA A 108 -3.27 -7.60 -12.05
C ALA A 108 -4.42 -7.02 -12.90
N LYS A 109 -5.68 -7.30 -12.52
CA LYS A 109 -6.86 -6.68 -13.15
C LYS A 109 -6.94 -5.18 -12.89
N GLU A 110 -6.70 -4.73 -11.67
CA GLU A 110 -6.67 -3.30 -11.32
C GLU A 110 -5.55 -2.56 -12.07
N MET A 111 -4.33 -3.12 -12.09
CA MET A 111 -3.20 -2.55 -12.83
C MET A 111 -3.52 -2.45 -14.33
N LYS A 112 -4.16 -3.49 -14.91
CA LYS A 112 -4.60 -3.46 -16.32
C LYS A 112 -5.68 -2.39 -16.55
N ALA A 113 -6.64 -2.24 -15.64
CA ALA A 113 -7.68 -1.21 -15.72
C ALA A 113 -7.10 0.22 -15.63
N ALA A 114 -6.03 0.41 -14.85
CA ALA A 114 -5.26 1.65 -14.78
C ALA A 114 -4.39 1.92 -16.03
N GLY A 115 -4.43 1.04 -17.03
CA GLY A 115 -3.75 1.20 -18.32
C GLY A 115 -2.31 0.65 -18.36
N LEU A 116 -1.89 -0.13 -17.35
CA LEU A 116 -0.56 -0.76 -17.38
C LEU A 116 -0.57 -1.98 -18.35
N PRO A 117 0.55 -2.26 -19.03
CA PRO A 117 0.66 -3.35 -20.00
C PRO A 117 0.78 -4.73 -19.32
N ILE A 118 -0.28 -5.14 -18.60
CA ILE A 118 -0.34 -6.39 -17.86
C ILE A 118 -0.97 -7.49 -18.71
N ASP A 119 -0.23 -8.59 -18.88
CA ASP A 119 -0.71 -9.83 -19.48
C ASP A 119 -1.25 -10.76 -18.40
N LEU A 120 -2.58 -10.86 -18.32
CA LEU A 120 -3.26 -11.69 -17.32
C LEU A 120 -2.96 -13.19 -17.47
N ASN A 121 -2.49 -13.64 -18.65
CA ASN A 121 -2.11 -15.03 -18.87
C ASN A 121 -0.76 -15.39 -18.24
N LYS A 122 0.00 -14.41 -17.74
CA LYS A 122 1.30 -14.59 -17.09
C LYS A 122 1.25 -14.46 -15.56
N VAL A 123 0.05 -14.30 -15.00
CA VAL A 123 -0.15 -14.06 -13.55
C VAL A 123 -0.11 -15.37 -12.74
N VAL A 124 -0.15 -16.52 -13.42
CA VAL A 124 -0.10 -17.87 -12.83
C VAL A 124 0.61 -18.84 -13.78
#